data_AF-A0A4R2J2K7-F1
#
_entry.id   AF-A0A4R2J2K7-F1
#
_cell.length_a   1.000
_cell.length_b   1.000
_cell.length_c   1.000
_cell.angle_alpha   90.00
_cell.angle_beta   90.00
_cell.angle_gamma   90.00
#
_symmetry.space_group_name_H-M   'P 1'
#
loop_
_entity.id
_entity.type
_entity.pdbx_description
1 polymer ?
#
loop_
_entity_poly.entity_id
_entity_poly.type
_entity_poly.pdbx_seq_one_letter_code
_entity_poly.pdbx_strand_id
1 'polypeptide(L)'
;MAELLYFTGTMDCGKSTLALQMDHNHKARGRIGRIFTSHDRAGDSVLSSRLGLAAKAIEVRTEFDFWEYAVGELTHGGRIDYVVCDEAQFYSPLQVEQLARLVDELQIDVFCFGILTDFRATLFPGSARLVELADRMELLQVEALCWCGERATPQRTYDRR
;
A
#
# COMPACT_ATOMS: atom_id res chain seq x y z
N MET A 1 18.87 7.93 -0.51
CA MET A 1 18.16 7.97 0.78
C MET A 1 16.93 7.12 0.59
N ALA A 2 16.54 6.32 1.58
CA ALA A 2 15.25 5.65 1.50
C ALA A 2 14.11 6.68 1.52
N GLU A 3 12.97 6.36 0.94
CA GLU A 3 11.82 7.27 0.90
C GLU A 3 10.51 6.54 1.26
N LEU A 4 9.57 7.28 1.87
CA LEU A 4 8.17 6.89 2.02
C LEU A 4 7.35 7.49 0.88
N LEU A 5 6.96 6.66 -0.08
CA LEU A 5 6.11 7.05 -1.20
C LEU A 5 4.68 6.59 -0.97
N TYR A 6 3.73 7.52 -1.11
CA TYR A 6 2.31 7.21 -1.05
C TYR A 6 1.64 7.38 -2.43
N PHE A 7 1.25 6.26 -3.03
CA PHE A 7 0.45 6.21 -4.24
C PHE A 7 -1.04 6.16 -3.89
N THR A 8 -1.79 7.14 -4.36
CA THR A 8 -3.23 7.20 -4.14
C THR A 8 -4.04 7.45 -5.40
N GLY A 9 -5.27 6.98 -5.40
CA GLY A 9 -6.21 7.11 -6.51
C GLY A 9 -7.55 6.49 -6.15
N THR A 10 -8.50 6.52 -7.06
CA THR A 10 -9.82 5.91 -6.82
C THR A 10 -9.72 4.39 -6.67
N MET A 11 -10.81 3.75 -6.24
CA MET A 11 -10.94 2.31 -6.50
C MET A 11 -10.78 2.06 -8.02
N ASP A 12 -10.26 0.89 -8.37
CA ASP A 12 -10.10 0.43 -9.77
C ASP A 12 -9.00 1.12 -10.60
N CYS A 13 -8.27 2.11 -10.07
CA CYS A 13 -7.21 2.79 -10.83
C CYS A 13 -5.89 1.99 -10.98
N GLY A 14 -5.91 0.67 -10.72
CA GLY A 14 -4.75 -0.20 -10.91
C GLY A 14 -3.68 -0.17 -9.80
N LYS A 15 -4.01 0.31 -8.58
CA LYS A 15 -3.09 0.34 -7.42
C LYS A 15 -2.35 -0.98 -7.20
N SER A 16 -3.08 -2.08 -7.01
CA SER A 16 -2.50 -3.40 -6.76
C SER A 16 -1.65 -3.90 -7.93
N THR A 17 -2.01 -3.57 -9.18
CA THR A 17 -1.18 -3.87 -10.36
C THR A 17 0.16 -3.15 -10.28
N LEU A 18 0.15 -1.84 -9.98
CA LEU A 18 1.36 -1.05 -9.86
C LEU A 18 2.21 -1.51 -8.67
N ALA A 19 1.60 -1.86 -7.54
CA ALA A 19 2.27 -2.44 -6.38
C ALA A 19 3.05 -3.72 -6.75
N LEU A 20 2.39 -4.64 -7.47
CA LEU A 20 3.03 -5.89 -7.94
C LEU A 20 4.11 -5.63 -9.00
N GLN A 21 3.90 -4.67 -9.89
CA GLN A 21 4.91 -4.26 -10.86
C GLN A 21 6.14 -3.62 -10.18
N MET A 22 5.93 -2.83 -9.14
CA MET A 22 6.98 -2.23 -8.32
C MET A 22 7.82 -3.31 -7.66
N ASP A 23 7.18 -4.27 -7.00
CA ASP A 23 7.86 -5.41 -6.38
C ASP A 23 8.67 -6.22 -7.40
N HIS A 24 8.09 -6.53 -8.56
CA HIS A 24 8.79 -7.23 -9.64
C HIS A 24 10.05 -6.48 -10.10
N ASN A 25 9.93 -5.17 -10.32
CA ASN A 25 11.04 -4.32 -10.78
C ASN A 25 12.19 -4.23 -9.77
N HIS A 26 11.89 -4.24 -8.47
CA HIS A 26 12.91 -4.22 -7.43
C HIS A 26 13.58 -5.60 -7.29
N LYS A 27 12.80 -6.69 -7.29
CA LYS A 27 13.33 -8.07 -7.30
C LYS A 27 14.23 -8.35 -8.50
N ALA A 28 13.86 -7.87 -9.69
CA ALA A 28 14.66 -8.01 -10.90
C ALA A 28 16.05 -7.35 -10.79
N ARG A 29 16.22 -6.39 -9.86
CA ARG A 29 17.50 -5.73 -9.54
C ARG A 29 18.22 -6.35 -8.34
N GLY A 30 17.76 -7.52 -7.87
CA GLY A 30 18.36 -8.24 -6.74
C GLY A 30 18.02 -7.67 -5.36
N ARG A 31 17.04 -6.77 -5.26
CA ARG A 31 16.56 -6.25 -3.97
C ARG A 31 15.55 -7.21 -3.34
N ILE A 32 15.56 -7.29 -2.02
CA ILE A 32 14.69 -8.18 -1.24
C ILE A 32 13.55 -7.37 -0.63
N GLY A 33 12.32 -7.65 -1.07
CA GLY A 33 11.11 -6.96 -0.62
C GLY A 33 10.22 -7.77 0.32
N ARG A 34 9.32 -7.07 1.00
CA ARG A 34 8.14 -7.66 1.67
C ARG A 34 6.88 -6.97 1.17
N ILE A 35 5.84 -7.75 0.91
CA ILE A 35 4.53 -7.25 0.50
C ILE A 35 3.58 -7.41 1.68
N PHE A 36 2.84 -6.35 1.98
CA PHE A 36 1.85 -6.27 3.02
C PHE A 36 0.50 -5.90 2.41
N THR A 37 -0.57 -6.46 2.94
CA THR A 37 -1.95 -6.14 2.55
C THR A 37 -2.84 -6.14 3.79
N SER A 38 -3.95 -5.43 3.75
CA SER A 38 -4.96 -5.47 4.81
C SER A 38 -6.35 -5.70 4.22
N HIS A 39 -7.17 -6.48 4.91
CA HIS A 39 -8.54 -6.78 4.53
C HIS A 39 -8.72 -7.34 3.10
N ASP A 40 -7.76 -8.12 2.60
CA ASP A 40 -7.91 -8.77 1.30
C ASP A 40 -8.96 -9.89 1.38
N ARG A 41 -10.00 -9.78 0.56
CA ARG A 41 -11.16 -10.68 0.53
C ARG A 41 -10.86 -12.01 -0.16
N ALA A 42 -9.67 -12.18 -0.73
CA ALA A 42 -9.28 -13.34 -1.54
C ALA A 42 -8.72 -14.54 -0.73
N GLY A 43 -8.54 -14.39 0.58
CA GLY A 43 -7.98 -15.40 1.46
C GLY A 43 -6.67 -14.92 2.10
N ASP A 44 -6.48 -15.26 3.37
CA ASP A 44 -5.36 -14.81 4.20
C ASP A 44 -4.03 -14.98 3.43
N SER A 45 -3.33 -13.88 3.14
CA SER A 45 -1.93 -13.84 2.65
C SER A 45 -1.64 -13.78 1.13
N VAL A 46 -2.56 -13.30 0.29
CA VAL A 46 -2.25 -13.04 -1.14
C VAL A 46 -2.69 -11.63 -1.52
N LEU A 47 -1.79 -10.85 -2.12
CA LEU A 47 -2.14 -9.64 -2.84
C LEU A 47 -2.48 -10.02 -4.29
N SER A 48 -3.66 -9.66 -4.76
CA SER A 48 -4.10 -9.91 -6.14
C SER A 48 -4.53 -8.64 -6.86
N SER A 49 -4.23 -8.57 -8.17
CA SER A 49 -4.70 -7.51 -9.04
C SER A 49 -5.83 -7.99 -9.94
N ARG A 50 -6.61 -7.05 -10.46
CA ARG A 50 -7.71 -7.33 -11.40
C ARG A 50 -7.25 -7.81 -12.78
N LEU A 51 -5.96 -7.64 -13.09
CA LEU A 51 -5.35 -8.12 -14.32
C LEU A 51 -4.74 -9.53 -14.15
N GLY A 52 -5.03 -10.21 -13.03
CA GLY A 52 -4.62 -11.60 -12.80
C GLY A 52 -3.20 -11.76 -12.26
N LEU A 53 -2.50 -10.67 -11.93
CA LEU A 53 -1.23 -10.76 -11.19
C LEU A 53 -1.52 -11.05 -9.71
N ALA A 54 -0.68 -11.88 -9.08
CA ALA A 54 -0.76 -12.14 -7.65
C ALA A 54 0.63 -12.37 -7.05
N ALA A 55 0.79 -12.01 -5.77
CA ALA A 55 1.98 -12.33 -4.99
C ALA A 55 1.61 -12.65 -3.54
N LYS A 56 2.46 -13.43 -2.86
CA LYS A 56 2.32 -13.69 -1.43
C LYS A 56 2.50 -12.38 -0.66
N ALA A 57 1.56 -12.09 0.22
CA ALA A 57 1.56 -10.91 1.07
C ALA A 57 1.40 -11.29 2.54
N ILE A 58 1.84 -10.43 3.43
CA ILE A 58 1.65 -10.56 4.87
C ILE A 58 0.42 -9.73 5.25
N GLU A 59 -0.53 -10.36 5.94
CA GLU A 59 -1.71 -9.65 6.42
C GLU A 59 -1.34 -8.71 7.58
N VAL A 60 -1.70 -7.44 7.43
CA VAL A 60 -1.55 -6.41 8.46
C VAL A 60 -2.85 -6.29 9.23
N ARG A 61 -2.82 -6.76 10.47
CA ARG A 61 -3.88 -6.62 11.46
C ARG A 61 -3.60 -5.42 12.37
N THR A 62 -4.54 -5.06 13.22
CA THR A 62 -4.43 -3.90 14.12
C THR A 62 -3.22 -3.99 15.05
N GLU A 63 -2.85 -5.19 15.47
CA GLU A 63 -1.74 -5.46 16.40
C GLU A 63 -0.40 -5.66 15.69
N PHE A 64 -0.38 -5.65 14.35
CA PHE A 64 0.85 -5.86 13.59
C PHE A 64 1.79 -4.67 13.78
N ASP A 65 3.04 -4.95 14.15
CA ASP A 65 4.09 -3.96 14.34
C ASP A 65 5.15 -4.09 13.23
N PHE A 66 5.24 -3.07 12.37
CA PHE A 66 6.19 -3.06 11.26
C PHE A 66 7.64 -2.99 11.72
N TRP A 67 7.89 -2.29 12.83
CA TRP A 67 9.22 -2.11 13.37
C TRP A 67 9.76 -3.42 13.95
N GLU A 68 8.98 -4.07 14.82
CA GLU A 68 9.34 -5.37 15.41
C GLU A 68 9.54 -6.43 14.32
N TYR A 69 8.66 -6.46 13.32
CA TYR A 69 8.81 -7.36 12.18
C TYR A 69 10.13 -7.14 11.44
N ALA A 70 10.45 -5.89 11.08
CA ALA A 70 11.66 -5.58 10.31
C ALA A 70 12.94 -5.87 11.12
N VAL A 71 12.99 -5.44 12.39
CA VAL A 71 14.12 -5.71 13.28
C VAL A 71 14.29 -7.22 13.51
N GLY A 72 13.18 -7.94 13.69
CA GLY A 72 13.19 -9.39 13.80
C GLY A 72 13.86 -10.05 12.60
N GLU A 73 13.44 -9.72 11.39
CA GLU A 73 14.02 -10.28 10.16
C GLU A 73 15.51 -9.95 10.02
N LEU A 74 15.92 -8.71 10.29
CA LEU A 74 17.32 -8.28 10.18
C LEU A 74 18.23 -8.95 11.22
N THR A 75 17.76 -9.10 12.46
CA THR A 75 18.54 -9.72 13.54
C THR A 75 18.74 -11.22 13.35
N HIS A 76 17.84 -11.90 12.63
CA HIS A 76 17.99 -13.31 12.25
C HIS A 76 18.86 -13.51 10.98
N GLY A 77 19.55 -12.46 10.52
CA GLY A 77 20.41 -12.51 9.32
C GLY A 77 19.66 -12.36 8.00
N GLY A 78 18.37 -12.01 8.05
CA GLY A 78 17.59 -11.63 6.90
C GLY A 78 17.98 -10.25 6.36
N ARG A 79 17.37 -9.89 5.24
CA ARG A 79 17.52 -8.57 4.61
C ARG A 79 16.17 -8.10 4.09
N ILE A 80 15.89 -6.82 4.29
CA ILE A 80 14.73 -6.13 3.75
C ILE A 80 15.27 -4.83 3.15
N ASP A 81 15.17 -4.71 1.84
CA ASP A 81 15.58 -3.49 1.13
C ASP A 81 14.40 -2.54 0.94
N TYR A 82 13.18 -3.07 0.85
CA TYR A 82 11.97 -2.28 0.66
C TYR A 82 10.73 -3.03 1.13
N VAL A 83 9.65 -2.30 1.35
CA VAL A 83 8.32 -2.83 1.63
C VAL A 83 7.28 -2.24 0.69
N VAL A 84 6.32 -3.05 0.29
CA VAL A 84 5.15 -2.65 -0.49
C VAL A 84 3.92 -2.89 0.36
N CYS A 85 3.14 -1.84 0.60
CA CYS A 85 1.97 -1.87 1.46
C CYS A 85 0.73 -1.54 0.62
N ASP A 86 -0.11 -2.54 0.32
CA ASP A 86 -1.40 -2.30 -0.32
C ASP A 86 -2.52 -2.12 0.71
N GLU A 87 -3.58 -1.44 0.28
CA GLU A 87 -4.74 -1.07 1.10
C GLU A 87 -4.35 -0.31 2.39
N ALA A 88 -3.31 0.54 2.29
CA ALA A 88 -2.70 1.23 3.41
C ALA A 88 -3.64 2.23 4.12
N GLN A 89 -4.78 2.59 3.52
CA GLN A 89 -5.80 3.39 4.19
C GLN A 89 -6.36 2.73 5.45
N PHE A 90 -6.28 1.40 5.56
CA PHE A 90 -6.76 0.65 6.71
C PHE A 90 -5.73 0.54 7.84
N TYR A 91 -4.51 1.01 7.64
CA TYR A 91 -3.51 1.04 8.70
C TYR A 91 -3.88 2.08 9.76
N SER A 92 -3.49 1.81 11.00
CA SER A 92 -3.58 2.81 12.06
C SER A 92 -2.53 3.92 11.87
N PRO A 93 -2.74 5.12 12.43
CA PRO A 93 -1.71 6.17 12.40
C PRO A 93 -0.36 5.72 12.99
N LEU A 94 -0.39 4.89 14.04
CA LEU A 94 0.82 4.33 14.66
C LEU A 94 1.57 3.42 13.68
N GLN A 95 0.86 2.57 12.94
CA GLN A 95 1.48 1.73 11.91
C GLN A 95 2.13 2.56 10.80
N VAL A 96 1.53 3.69 10.42
CA VAL A 96 2.14 4.61 9.44
C VAL A 96 3.40 5.28 10.02
N GLU A 97 3.39 5.65 11.29
CA GLU A 97 4.59 6.17 11.97
C GLU A 97 5.72 5.13 12.01
N GLN A 98 5.40 3.86 12.25
CA GLN A 98 6.36 2.78 12.19
C GLN A 98 6.97 2.64 10.79
N LEU A 99 6.17 2.79 9.72
CA LEU A 99 6.68 2.78 8.35
C LEU A 99 7.64 3.94 8.07
N ALA A 100 7.29 5.17 8.49
CA ALA A 100 8.20 6.31 8.38
C ALA A 100 9.51 6.05 9.14
N ARG A 101 9.41 5.44 10.33
CA ARG A 101 10.57 5.04 11.12
C ARG A 101 11.46 4.00 10.42
N LEU A 102 10.90 3.07 9.63
CA LEU A 102 11.70 2.15 8.81
C LEU A 102 12.56 2.89 7.77
N VAL A 103 12.01 3.94 7.18
CA VAL A 103 12.73 4.78 6.20
C VAL A 103 13.89 5.50 6.91
N ASP A 104 13.59 6.21 8.00
CA ASP A 104 14.55 7.05 8.69
C ASP A 104 15.67 6.23 9.35
N GLU A 105 15.31 5.23 10.15
CA GLU A 105 16.26 4.51 11.00
C GLU A 105 16.89 3.29 10.34
N LEU A 106 16.16 2.59 9.46
CA LEU A 106 16.64 1.34 8.83
C LEU A 106 17.00 1.50 7.36
N GLN A 107 16.77 2.66 6.75
CA GLN A 107 17.03 2.93 5.34
C GLN A 107 16.32 1.92 4.41
N ILE A 108 15.08 1.55 4.77
CA ILE A 108 14.22 0.67 3.99
C ILE A 108 13.23 1.52 3.19
N ASP A 109 13.16 1.35 1.86
CA ASP A 109 12.17 2.06 1.04
C ASP A 109 10.75 1.60 1.35
N VAL A 110 9.79 2.52 1.46
CA VAL A 110 8.38 2.19 1.74
C VAL A 110 7.51 2.68 0.58
N PHE A 111 6.76 1.75 -0.03
CA PHE A 111 5.78 2.07 -1.07
C PHE A 111 4.37 1.74 -0.58
N CYS A 112 3.60 2.76 -0.23
CA CYS A 112 2.21 2.63 0.21
C CYS A 112 1.24 2.87 -0.94
N PHE A 113 0.21 2.03 -1.04
CA PHE A 113 -0.87 2.13 -1.99
C PHE A 113 -2.19 2.17 -1.23
N GLY A 114 -3.05 3.15 -1.52
CA GLY A 114 -4.34 3.23 -0.86
C GLY A 114 -5.25 4.32 -1.41
N ILE A 115 -6.45 4.44 -0.84
CA ILE A 115 -7.41 5.51 -1.18
C ILE A 115 -7.43 6.59 -0.09
N LEU A 116 -7.64 7.85 -0.46
CA LEU A 116 -7.63 8.95 0.51
C LEU A 116 -8.86 8.93 1.44
N THR A 117 -10.05 8.84 0.84
CA THR A 117 -11.32 9.05 1.54
C THR A 117 -12.26 7.88 1.40
N ASP A 118 -13.15 7.73 2.39
CA ASP A 118 -14.30 6.85 2.32
C ASP A 118 -15.40 7.38 1.39
N PHE A 119 -16.53 6.66 1.32
CA PHE A 119 -17.69 7.04 0.52
C PHE A 119 -18.38 8.33 0.99
N ARG A 120 -18.10 8.80 2.21
CA ARG A 120 -18.61 10.05 2.77
C ARG A 120 -17.64 11.22 2.53
N ALA A 121 -16.61 11.01 1.72
CA ALA A 121 -15.52 11.96 1.48
C ALA A 121 -14.78 12.35 2.76
N THR A 122 -14.74 11.47 3.76
CA THR A 122 -13.95 11.63 4.97
C THR A 122 -12.63 10.89 4.81
N LEU A 123 -11.51 11.52 5.19
CA LEU A 123 -10.20 10.87 5.12
C LEU A 123 -10.16 9.62 6.00
N PHE A 124 -9.56 8.55 5.49
CA PHE A 124 -9.18 7.43 6.34
C PHE A 124 -8.06 7.87 7.29
N PRO A 125 -8.05 7.42 8.56
CA PRO A 125 -6.99 7.77 9.52
C PRO A 125 -5.58 7.42 9.03
N GLY A 126 -5.39 6.22 8.45
CA GLY A 126 -4.11 5.81 7.88
C GLY A 126 -3.69 6.69 6.71
N SER A 127 -4.62 6.99 5.80
CA SER A 127 -4.35 7.89 4.67
C SER A 127 -4.05 9.32 5.11
N ALA A 128 -4.75 9.85 6.11
CA ALA A 128 -4.45 11.16 6.68
C ALA A 128 -3.01 11.20 7.21
N ARG A 129 -2.60 10.17 7.96
CA ARG A 129 -1.23 10.09 8.49
C ARG A 129 -0.19 9.91 7.38
N LEU A 130 -0.49 9.16 6.32
CA LEU A 130 0.39 9.02 5.16
C LEU A 130 0.57 10.35 4.43
N VAL A 131 -0.48 11.16 4.29
CA VAL A 131 -0.38 12.50 3.70
C VAL A 131 0.52 13.42 4.52
N GLU A 132 0.53 13.27 5.85
CA GLU A 132 1.37 14.06 6.74
C GLU A 132 2.86 13.66 6.70
N LEU A 133 3.15 12.36 6.53
CA LEU A 133 4.50 11.80 6.71
C LEU A 133 5.21 11.41 5.41
N ALA A 134 4.50 11.23 4.29
CA ALA A 134 5.13 10.79 3.05
C ALA A 134 6.08 11.84 2.48
N ASP A 135 7.28 11.41 2.10
CA ASP A 135 8.25 12.25 1.38
C ASP A 135 7.70 12.65 0.01
N ARG A 136 6.93 11.74 -0.62
CA ARG A 136 6.27 12.01 -1.89
C ARG A 136 4.91 11.33 -1.97
N MET A 137 3.95 12.06 -2.53
CA MET A 137 2.62 11.54 -2.83
C MET A 137 2.36 11.60 -4.34
N GLU A 138 1.88 10.49 -4.90
CA GLU A 138 1.64 10.32 -6.32
C GLU A 138 0.17 9.97 -6.56
N LEU A 139 -0.50 10.77 -7.39
CA LEU A 139 -1.88 10.52 -7.80
C LEU A 139 -1.90 9.64 -9.04
N LEU A 140 -2.43 8.43 -8.92
CA LEU A 140 -2.61 7.53 -10.06
C LEU A 140 -3.71 8.05 -10.97
N GLN A 141 -3.32 8.55 -12.15
CA GLN A 141 -4.20 9.16 -13.13
C GLN A 141 -4.89 8.15 -14.07
N VAL A 142 -4.84 6.86 -13.76
CA VAL A 142 -5.58 5.87 -14.54
C VAL A 142 -7.06 6.14 -14.35
N GLU A 143 -7.73 6.53 -15.44
CA GLU A 143 -9.16 6.78 -15.44
C GLU A 143 -9.90 5.48 -15.14
N ALA A 144 -10.31 5.31 -13.89
CA ALA A 144 -11.33 4.33 -13.57
C ALA A 144 -12.62 4.78 -14.28
N LEU A 145 -13.26 3.87 -15.01
CA LEU A 145 -14.59 4.10 -15.55
C LEU A 145 -15.61 3.66 -14.50
N CYS A 146 -16.64 4.48 -14.30
CA CYS A 146 -17.85 4.07 -13.59
C CYS A 146 -18.53 2.92 -14.37
N TRP A 147 -19.43 2.19 -13.73
CA TRP A 147 -20.22 1.16 -14.39
C TRP A 147 -20.99 1.68 -15.62
N CYS A 148 -21.31 2.99 -15.66
CA CYS A 148 -21.97 3.63 -16.79
C CYS A 148 -21.02 3.99 -17.96
N GLY A 149 -19.71 3.78 -17.82
CA GLY A 149 -18.71 4.12 -18.84
C GLY A 149 -18.22 5.58 -18.79
N GLU A 150 -18.75 6.42 -17.91
CA GLU A 150 -18.20 7.76 -17.64
C GLU A 150 -17.03 7.71 -16.65
N ARG A 151 -16.20 8.76 -16.62
CA ARG A 151 -15.09 8.91 -15.68
C ARG A 151 -15.58 8.75 -14.23
N ALA A 152 -14.97 7.83 -13.49
CA ALA A 152 -15.28 7.63 -12.08
C ALA A 152 -14.77 8.82 -11.25
N THR A 153 -15.66 9.38 -10.44
CA THR A 153 -15.31 10.28 -9.33
C THR A 153 -15.45 9.51 -8.02
N PRO A 154 -14.79 9.95 -6.92
CA PRO A 154 -14.79 9.23 -5.64
C PRO A 154 -16.19 8.84 -5.13
N GLN A 155 -17.22 9.64 -5.42
CA GLN A 155 -18.62 9.37 -5.04
C GLN A 155 -19.38 8.44 -6.00
N ARG A 156 -18.94 8.26 -7.26
CA ARG A 156 -19.73 7.59 -8.32
C ARG A 156 -19.47 6.09 -8.47
N THR A 157 -18.62 5.49 -7.65
CA THR A 157 -18.24 4.07 -7.74
C THR A 157 -19.23 3.09 -7.10
N TYR A 158 -20.30 3.54 -6.43
CA TYR A 158 -21.16 2.65 -5.63
C TYR A 158 -22.60 2.43 -6.13
N ASP A 159 -23.08 3.09 -7.20
CA ASP A 159 -24.52 2.94 -7.56
C ASP A 159 -24.79 1.67 -8.39
N ARG A 160 -24.88 0.51 -7.73
CA ARG A 160 -25.61 -0.66 -8.22
C ARG A 160 -26.93 -0.75 -7.46
N ARG A 161 -28.04 -0.48 -8.14
CA ARG A 161 -29.29 -1.21 -7.86
C ARG A 161 -29.23 -2.57 -8.54
#